data_AF-A0A9W9ZIQ0-F1
#
_entry.id   AF-A0A9W9ZIQ0-F1
#
_cell.length_a   1.000
_cell.length_b   1.000
_cell.length_c   1.000
_cell.angle_alpha   90.00
_cell.angle_beta   90.00
_cell.angle_gamma   90.00
#
_symmetry.space_group_name_H-M   'P 1'
#
loop_
_entity.id
_entity.type
_entity.pdbx_description
1 polymer ?
#
loop_
_entity_poly.entity_id
_entity_poly.type
_entity_poly.pdbx_seq_one_letter_code
_entity_poly.pdbx_strand_id
1 'polypeptide(L)'
;MEIFLYVLLLILVHQPAVVADRHQSGVCRDNREEFGYALVGHDFRTVHADNFGRCFFECTLEERCQSVTYHWNGKECKMKKETKKSRPEDFVENPAATYMENNFRGGWTLIGRFVMKDQNSMEDESNTSDSYRTILPNYNSNKQYLLRNGFKQLKDDMGFTQIRFYCFKKKPGRVFHIMANKNTKGANVVKFFTESETMPTVCGSFTRLPDDNSSLAANCDKWGYMDYNRWDINLP
;
A
#
# COMPACT_ATOMS: atom_id res chain seq x y z
N MET A 1 -22.19 -0.85 -24.49
CA MET A 1 -21.16 0.20 -24.64
C MET A 1 -20.22 0.01 -23.47
N GLU A 2 -19.06 -0.60 -23.67
CA GLU A 2 -18.27 -1.16 -22.57
C GLU A 2 -17.82 -0.10 -21.55
N ILE A 3 -18.45 -0.14 -20.37
CA ILE A 3 -18.00 0.54 -19.17
C ILE A 3 -16.98 -0.39 -18.53
N PHE A 4 -15.71 0.00 -18.53
CA PHE A 4 -14.70 -0.65 -17.70
C PHE A 4 -14.63 0.16 -16.42
N LEU A 5 -15.02 -0.46 -15.31
CA LEU A 5 -14.85 0.07 -13.96
C LEU A 5 -13.70 -0.69 -13.31
N TYR A 6 -12.51 -0.13 -13.26
CA TYR A 6 -11.37 -0.81 -12.62
C TYR A 6 -11.28 -0.40 -11.17
N VAL A 7 -11.83 -1.18 -10.24
CA VAL A 7 -11.59 -0.89 -8.83
C VAL A 7 -10.41 -1.71 -8.35
N LEU A 8 -9.34 -1.00 -8.00
CA LEU A 8 -8.14 -1.54 -7.40
C LEU A 8 -8.19 -1.21 -5.91
N LEU A 9 -8.26 -2.26 -5.10
CA LEU A 9 -8.18 -2.15 -3.65
C LEU A 9 -6.72 -2.36 -3.27
N LEU A 10 -6.08 -1.25 -2.92
CA LEU A 10 -4.66 -1.15 -2.62
C LEU A 10 -4.52 -1.00 -1.11
N ILE A 11 -3.74 -1.86 -0.48
CA ILE A 11 -3.42 -1.75 0.95
C ILE A 11 -1.98 -1.29 1.11
N LEU A 12 -1.75 -0.29 1.96
CA LEU A 12 -0.40 0.12 2.29
C LEU A 12 0.13 -0.81 3.37
N VAL A 13 0.96 -1.76 2.95
CA VAL A 13 1.56 -2.73 3.86
C VAL A 13 2.76 -2.10 4.55
N HIS A 14 2.57 -1.57 5.76
CA HIS A 14 3.71 -1.30 6.62
C HIS A 14 4.10 -2.61 7.29
N GLN A 15 5.17 -3.25 6.83
CA GLN A 15 5.61 -4.49 7.44
C GLN A 15 5.85 -4.24 8.94
N PRO A 16 5.24 -5.03 9.86
CA PRO A 16 5.64 -4.98 11.25
C PRO A 16 7.13 -5.34 11.32
N ALA A 17 7.83 -4.76 12.29
CA ALA A 17 9.21 -5.12 12.59
C ALA A 17 9.34 -6.65 12.55
N VAL A 18 10.23 -7.14 11.69
CA VAL A 18 10.45 -8.57 11.44
C VAL A 18 10.69 -9.26 12.78
N VAL A 19 9.67 -9.92 13.33
CA VAL A 19 9.91 -10.97 14.31
C VAL A 19 10.40 -12.13 13.47
N ALA A 20 11.70 -12.42 13.61
CA ALA A 20 12.35 -13.52 12.93
C ALA A 20 11.74 -14.84 13.43
N ASP A 21 10.65 -15.28 12.80
CA ASP A 21 10.16 -16.64 12.99
C ASP A 21 10.94 -17.57 12.06
N ARG A 22 11.58 -18.57 12.66
CA ARG A 22 12.51 -19.48 12.01
C ARG A 22 11.71 -20.56 11.28
N HIS A 23 10.99 -20.18 10.24
CA HIS A 23 10.43 -21.11 9.28
C HIS A 23 10.70 -20.64 7.85
N GLN A 24 11.27 -21.55 7.07
CA GLN A 24 11.92 -21.35 5.78
C GLN A 24 11.01 -20.65 4.75
N SER A 25 11.06 -19.32 4.68
CA SER A 25 10.40 -18.54 3.64
C SER A 25 11.41 -18.23 2.53
N GLY A 26 11.44 -19.10 1.52
CA GLY A 26 12.03 -18.73 0.25
C GLY A 26 11.20 -17.61 -0.37
N VAL A 27 11.87 -16.51 -0.72
CA VAL A 27 11.39 -15.39 -1.54
C VAL A 27 10.79 -14.18 -0.77
N CYS A 28 11.66 -13.42 -0.09
CA CYS A 28 11.54 -11.96 -0.04
C CYS A 28 12.24 -11.39 -1.30
N ARG A 29 11.55 -11.28 -2.45
CA ARG A 29 12.22 -11.03 -3.75
C ARG A 29 12.60 -9.56 -4.03
N ASP A 30 12.17 -8.59 -3.24
CA ASP A 30 12.28 -7.17 -3.63
C ASP A 30 13.14 -6.30 -2.69
N ASN A 31 13.62 -6.84 -1.58
CA ASN A 31 14.56 -6.17 -0.67
C ASN A 31 15.98 -6.66 -0.93
N ARG A 32 16.54 -6.29 -2.10
CA ARG A 32 17.90 -6.70 -2.45
C ARG A 32 18.90 -5.64 -1.99
N GLU A 33 19.75 -6.02 -1.06
CA GLU A 33 20.99 -5.28 -0.77
C GLU A 33 21.85 -5.22 -2.04
N GLU A 34 22.21 -4.02 -2.46
CA GLU A 34 23.08 -3.77 -3.61
C GLU A 34 24.48 -3.42 -3.10
N PHE A 35 25.26 -4.46 -2.84
CA PHE A 35 26.66 -4.34 -2.45
C PHE A 35 27.48 -3.70 -3.57
N GLY A 36 28.38 -2.81 -3.19
CA GLY A 36 29.24 -2.11 -4.15
C GLY A 36 28.55 -0.94 -4.83
N TYR A 37 27.42 -0.47 -4.30
CA TYR A 37 26.66 0.66 -4.83
C TYR A 37 26.29 1.66 -3.74
N ALA A 38 26.14 2.92 -4.14
CA ALA A 38 25.71 4.02 -3.29
C ALA A 38 24.77 4.93 -4.09
N LEU A 39 23.76 5.47 -3.41
CA LEU A 39 23.06 6.66 -3.91
C LEU A 39 23.81 7.88 -3.35
N VAL A 40 24.31 8.77 -4.20
CA VAL A 40 25.13 9.92 -3.78
C VAL A 40 24.22 11.12 -3.48
N GLY A 41 24.51 11.86 -2.42
CA GLY A 41 23.71 13.03 -2.02
C GLY A 41 22.32 12.68 -1.49
N HIS A 42 21.47 13.70 -1.31
CA HIS A 42 20.10 13.55 -0.78
C HIS A 42 20.00 12.97 0.64
N ASP A 43 21.09 13.05 1.40
CA ASP A 43 21.12 12.65 2.80
C ASP A 43 20.29 13.63 3.63
N PHE A 44 19.17 13.18 4.19
CA PHE A 44 18.43 13.99 5.15
C PHE A 44 18.85 13.69 6.60
N ARG A 45 19.50 12.53 6.82
CA ARG A 45 19.99 12.10 8.12
C ARG A 45 21.16 11.14 7.95
N THR A 46 22.21 11.36 8.73
CA THR A 46 23.36 10.46 8.84
C THR A 46 23.50 10.03 10.29
N VAL A 47 23.61 8.73 10.53
CA VAL A 47 23.82 8.17 11.88
C VAL A 47 24.95 7.16 11.86
N HIS A 48 25.61 7.00 12.99
CA HIS A 48 26.53 5.89 13.18
C HIS A 48 25.74 4.58 13.35
N ALA A 49 26.16 3.52 12.66
CA ALA A 49 25.56 2.20 12.78
C ALA A 49 26.64 1.13 12.74
N ASP A 50 26.73 0.29 13.77
CA ASP A 50 27.80 -0.71 13.89
C ASP A 50 27.84 -1.76 12.77
N ASN A 51 26.72 -1.95 12.09
CA ASN A 51 26.57 -2.84 10.96
C ASN A 51 25.43 -2.37 10.05
N PHE A 52 25.40 -2.93 8.83
CA PHE A 52 24.38 -2.65 7.83
C PHE A 52 22.95 -2.91 8.36
N GLY A 53 22.73 -4.02 9.06
CA GLY A 53 21.41 -4.38 9.61
C GLY A 53 20.87 -3.32 10.58
N ARG A 54 21.72 -2.75 11.44
CA ARG A 54 21.33 -1.64 12.32
C ARG A 54 20.98 -0.39 11.53
N CYS A 55 21.79 -0.04 10.52
CA CYS A 55 21.51 1.10 9.65
C CYS A 55 20.13 0.97 8.99
N PHE A 56 19.86 -0.19 8.43
CA PHE A 56 18.60 -0.46 7.76
C PHE A 56 17.41 -0.42 8.73
N PHE A 57 17.53 -1.03 9.91
CA PHE A 57 16.49 -0.99 10.93
C PHE A 57 16.19 0.44 11.41
N GLU A 58 17.19 1.30 11.58
CA GLU A 58 16.97 2.70 11.93
C GLU A 58 16.18 3.44 10.83
N CYS A 59 16.42 3.11 9.56
CA CYS A 59 15.66 3.66 8.44
C CYS A 59 14.20 3.17 8.42
N THR A 60 13.94 1.90 8.76
CA THR A 60 12.54 1.39 8.83
C THR A 60 11.73 2.11 9.90
N LEU A 61 12.37 2.56 10.99
CA LEU A 61 11.74 3.37 12.04
C LEU A 61 11.52 4.85 11.65
N GLU A 62 12.37 5.44 10.80
CA GLU A 62 12.29 6.87 10.43
C GLU A 62 11.34 7.14 9.26
N GLU A 63 10.17 7.76 9.51
CA GLU A 63 9.04 7.87 8.55
C GLU A 63 9.39 8.34 7.13
N ARG A 64 10.42 9.17 7.01
CA ARG A 64 10.82 9.81 5.75
C ARG A 64 11.86 9.00 4.96
N CYS A 65 12.43 7.95 5.56
CA CYS A 65 13.50 7.19 4.96
C CYS A 65 13.00 6.23 3.88
N GLN A 66 13.28 6.52 2.61
CA GLN A 66 12.93 5.68 1.45
C GLN A 66 14.09 4.78 0.99
N SER A 67 15.33 5.11 1.33
CA SER A 67 16.49 4.23 1.10
C SER A 67 17.63 4.54 2.07
N VAL A 68 18.60 3.64 2.14
CA VAL A 68 19.88 3.85 2.84
C VAL A 68 21.07 3.65 1.93
N THR A 69 22.18 4.30 2.29
CA THR A 69 23.53 3.96 1.84
C THR A 69 24.38 3.79 3.08
N TYR A 70 24.90 2.59 3.29
CA TYR A 70 25.78 2.27 4.41
C TYR A 70 27.22 2.23 3.93
N HIS A 71 28.09 3.04 4.54
CA HIS A 71 29.52 3.00 4.27
C HIS A 71 30.25 2.14 5.30
N TRP A 72 30.89 1.07 4.83
CA TRP A 72 31.51 0.05 5.69
C TRP A 72 32.68 0.61 6.51
N ASN A 73 33.54 1.41 5.88
CA ASN A 73 34.76 1.93 6.53
C ASN A 73 34.46 2.87 7.71
N GLY A 74 33.49 3.76 7.54
CA GLY A 74 33.10 4.75 8.55
C GLY A 74 31.97 4.31 9.47
N LYS A 75 31.36 3.13 9.21
CA LYS A 75 30.13 2.68 9.88
C LYS A 75 29.02 3.74 9.81
N GLU A 76 28.92 4.43 8.68
CA GLU A 76 27.98 5.53 8.48
C GLU A 76 26.74 5.05 7.76
N CYS A 77 25.58 5.30 8.35
CA CYS A 77 24.28 5.07 7.76
C CYS A 77 23.72 6.39 7.22
N LYS A 78 23.64 6.51 5.90
CA LYS A 78 23.10 7.68 5.23
C LYS A 78 21.69 7.40 4.74
N MET A 79 20.70 8.08 5.35
CA MET A 79 19.28 7.92 5.08
C MET A 79 18.79 8.97 4.08
N LYS A 80 17.96 8.55 3.13
CA LYS A 80 17.52 9.36 1.98
C LYS A 80 16.01 9.29 1.80
N LYS A 81 15.38 10.34 1.28
CA LYS A 81 13.95 10.35 0.90
C LYS A 81 13.74 9.88 -0.55
N GLU A 82 14.83 9.64 -1.25
CA GLU A 82 14.95 9.30 -2.65
C GLU A 82 15.40 7.84 -2.79
N THR A 83 15.17 7.28 -3.96
CA THR A 83 15.60 5.93 -4.36
C THR A 83 16.31 5.99 -5.70
N LYS A 84 16.99 4.89 -6.10
CA LYS A 84 17.60 4.75 -7.43
C LYS A 84 16.58 4.94 -8.56
N LYS A 85 15.30 4.63 -8.33
CA LYS A 85 14.23 4.87 -9.31
C LYS A 85 13.92 6.36 -9.47
N SER A 86 13.96 7.13 -8.38
CA SER A 86 13.72 8.58 -8.42
C SER A 86 14.96 9.39 -8.83
N ARG A 87 16.16 8.84 -8.65
CA ARG A 87 17.48 9.48 -8.87
C ARG A 87 18.46 8.51 -9.53
N PRO A 88 18.18 8.02 -10.74
CA PRO A 88 19.05 7.06 -11.43
C PRO A 88 20.44 7.63 -11.71
N GLU A 89 20.57 8.94 -11.91
CA GLU A 89 21.82 9.65 -12.18
C GLU A 89 22.80 9.65 -11.01
N ASP A 90 22.29 9.58 -9.78
CA ASP A 90 23.08 9.63 -8.55
C ASP A 90 23.40 8.24 -8.00
N PHE A 91 22.88 7.18 -8.64
CA PHE A 91 23.13 5.80 -8.25
C PHE A 91 24.41 5.29 -8.93
N VAL A 92 25.47 5.16 -8.14
CA VAL A 92 26.84 4.91 -8.64
C VAL A 92 27.47 3.70 -7.97
N GLU A 93 28.47 3.13 -8.63
CA GLU A 93 29.35 2.12 -8.03
C GLU A 93 30.18 2.72 -6.90
N ASN A 94 30.21 2.02 -5.77
CA ASN A 94 31.05 2.32 -4.62
C ASN A 94 31.36 1.01 -3.87
N PRO A 95 32.55 0.41 -4.08
CA PRO A 95 32.94 -0.86 -3.46
C PRO A 95 32.93 -0.87 -1.92
N ALA A 96 32.99 0.31 -1.29
CA ALA A 96 33.00 0.46 0.16
C ALA A 96 31.59 0.76 0.73
N ALA A 97 30.53 0.57 -0.06
CA ALA A 97 29.16 0.85 0.35
C ALA A 97 28.17 -0.28 0.01
N THR A 98 27.05 -0.27 0.73
CA THR A 98 25.86 -1.06 0.41
C THR A 98 24.66 -0.12 0.33
N TYR A 99 23.93 -0.18 -0.79
CA TYR A 99 22.66 0.52 -0.98
C TYR A 99 21.48 -0.42 -0.75
N MET A 100 20.37 0.11 -0.21
CA MET A 100 19.12 -0.64 -0.12
C MET A 100 17.90 0.30 -0.10
N GLU A 101 16.88 -0.04 -0.89
CA GLU A 101 15.55 0.60 -0.81
C GLU A 101 14.83 0.14 0.47
N ASN A 102 14.21 1.08 1.17
CA ASN A 102 13.37 0.79 2.32
C ASN A 102 11.95 0.42 1.87
N ASN A 103 11.80 -0.79 1.32
CA ASN A 103 10.46 -1.27 0.93
C ASN A 103 9.61 -1.68 2.15
N PHE A 104 10.14 -1.62 3.39
CA PHE A 104 9.35 -1.78 4.62
C PHE A 104 8.43 -0.58 4.88
N ARG A 105 8.65 0.55 4.21
CA ARG A 105 7.67 1.65 4.15
C ARG A 105 6.39 1.27 3.38
N GLY A 106 6.39 0.12 2.72
CA GLY A 106 5.22 -0.43 2.09
C GLY A 106 4.98 0.15 0.71
N GLY A 107 4.94 -0.73 -0.27
CA GLY A 107 4.19 -0.47 -1.48
C GLY A 107 2.69 -0.57 -1.21
N TRP A 108 1.91 -0.13 -2.19
CA TRP A 108 0.51 -0.51 -2.27
C TRP A 108 0.40 -1.94 -2.78
N THR A 109 -0.06 -2.86 -1.95
CA THR A 109 -0.35 -4.24 -2.36
C THR A 109 -1.76 -4.29 -2.92
N LEU A 110 -1.89 -4.74 -4.17
CA LEU A 110 -3.18 -4.99 -4.78
C LEU A 110 -3.79 -6.27 -4.21
N ILE A 111 -4.94 -6.12 -3.55
CA ILE A 111 -5.66 -7.23 -2.92
C ILE A 111 -7.04 -7.48 -3.54
N GLY A 112 -7.38 -6.74 -4.59
CA GLY A 112 -8.62 -6.91 -5.31
C GLY A 112 -8.63 -6.05 -6.56
N ARG A 113 -8.98 -6.67 -7.68
CA ARG A 113 -9.26 -5.98 -8.93
C ARG A 113 -10.61 -6.47 -9.42
N PHE A 114 -11.47 -5.53 -9.77
CA PHE A 114 -12.74 -5.88 -10.40
C PHE A 114 -13.02 -5.05 -11.64
N VAL A 115 -13.86 -5.63 -12.51
CA VAL A 115 -14.40 -4.99 -13.71
C VAL A 115 -15.91 -5.14 -13.66
N MET A 116 -16.62 -4.05 -13.36
CA MET A 116 -18.08 -4.04 -13.46
C MET A 116 -18.48 -3.96 -14.94
N LYS A 117 -19.37 -4.86 -15.37
CA LYS A 117 -19.99 -4.87 -16.70
C LYS A 117 -21.44 -4.36 -16.57
N ASP A 118 -22.04 -3.92 -17.68
CA ASP A 118 -23.43 -3.41 -17.70
C ASP A 118 -24.43 -4.48 -17.20
N GLN A 119 -25.57 -4.06 -16.62
CA GLN A 119 -26.61 -4.95 -16.06
C GLN A 119 -27.16 -6.03 -17.01
N ASN A 120 -26.91 -5.91 -18.33
CA ASN A 120 -27.31 -6.89 -19.34
C ASN A 120 -26.26 -8.00 -19.60
N SER A 121 -25.11 -7.97 -18.93
CA SER A 121 -24.13 -9.06 -19.00
C SER A 121 -24.41 -10.08 -17.90
N MET A 122 -24.42 -11.37 -18.26
CA MET A 122 -24.40 -12.48 -17.29
C MET A 122 -23.40 -12.19 -16.18
N GLU A 123 -23.84 -12.26 -14.92
CA GLU A 123 -22.96 -12.12 -13.76
C GLU A 123 -21.87 -13.19 -13.85
N ASP A 124 -20.64 -12.73 -14.06
CA ASP A 124 -19.48 -13.60 -13.97
C ASP A 124 -19.31 -13.98 -12.49
N GLU A 125 -19.30 -15.28 -12.19
CA GLU A 125 -19.17 -15.82 -10.83
C GLU A 125 -17.98 -15.17 -10.09
N SER A 126 -18.27 -14.53 -8.96
CA SER A 126 -17.26 -13.88 -8.12
C SER A 126 -16.50 -14.91 -7.30
N ASN A 127 -15.19 -14.94 -7.44
CA ASN A 127 -14.32 -15.79 -6.63
C ASN A 127 -14.02 -15.09 -5.30
N THR A 128 -14.80 -15.39 -4.28
CA THR A 128 -14.56 -14.92 -2.91
C THR A 128 -13.53 -15.79 -2.20
N SER A 129 -12.76 -15.21 -1.28
CA SER A 129 -11.84 -15.96 -0.42
C SER A 129 -11.68 -15.31 0.94
N ASP A 130 -11.68 -16.12 1.98
CA ASP A 130 -11.32 -15.74 3.35
C ASP A 130 -9.80 -15.79 3.61
N SER A 131 -8.96 -15.98 2.57
CA SER A 131 -7.51 -15.98 2.73
C SER A 131 -6.83 -15.09 1.71
N TYR A 132 -6.09 -14.10 2.19
CA TYR A 132 -5.32 -13.21 1.32
C TYR A 132 -4.24 -13.99 0.53
N ARG A 133 -3.80 -15.14 1.05
CA ARG A 133 -2.80 -16.01 0.41
C ARG A 133 -3.30 -16.64 -0.89
N THR A 134 -4.61 -16.74 -1.10
CA THR A 134 -5.18 -17.22 -2.37
C THR A 134 -5.41 -16.09 -3.37
N ILE A 135 -5.54 -14.85 -2.88
CA ILE A 135 -5.81 -13.66 -3.69
C ILE A 135 -4.51 -13.09 -4.24
N LEU A 136 -3.48 -12.92 -3.40
CA LEU A 136 -2.22 -12.29 -3.82
C LEU A 136 -1.55 -12.96 -5.03
N PRO A 137 -1.46 -14.30 -5.15
CA PRO A 137 -0.89 -14.94 -6.33
C PRO A 137 -1.70 -14.69 -7.61
N ASN A 138 -2.98 -14.34 -7.48
CA ASN A 138 -3.94 -14.21 -8.56
C ASN A 138 -4.39 -12.75 -8.78
N TYR A 139 -3.56 -11.78 -8.37
CA TYR A 139 -3.85 -10.34 -8.44
C TYR A 139 -4.27 -9.82 -9.84
N ASN A 140 -3.95 -10.55 -10.91
CA ASN A 140 -4.34 -10.23 -12.28
C ASN A 140 -5.80 -10.58 -12.60
N SER A 141 -6.47 -11.37 -11.76
CA SER A 141 -7.87 -11.75 -11.94
C SER A 141 -8.80 -10.58 -11.61
N ASN A 142 -9.78 -10.33 -12.48
CA ASN A 142 -10.79 -9.30 -12.29
C ASN A 142 -12.03 -9.77 -11.52
N LYS A 143 -11.98 -10.98 -10.93
CA LYS A 143 -13.15 -11.64 -10.30
C LYS A 143 -12.94 -11.94 -8.83
N GLN A 144 -11.87 -11.42 -8.22
CA GLN A 144 -11.43 -11.84 -6.89
C GLN A 144 -11.84 -10.88 -5.79
N TYR A 145 -12.40 -11.44 -4.72
CA TYR A 145 -12.90 -10.70 -3.56
C TYR A 145 -12.31 -11.28 -2.29
N LEU A 146 -11.54 -10.47 -1.57
CA LEU A 146 -11.10 -10.82 -0.23
C LEU A 146 -12.25 -10.57 0.75
N LEU A 147 -12.64 -11.59 1.50
CA LEU A 147 -13.65 -11.49 2.55
C LEU A 147 -13.04 -10.97 3.85
N ARG A 148 -13.90 -10.58 4.80
CA ARG A 148 -13.50 -9.97 6.09
C ARG A 148 -12.42 -10.77 6.82
N ASN A 149 -12.54 -12.10 6.90
CA ASN A 149 -11.52 -12.92 7.58
C ASN A 149 -10.17 -12.87 6.86
N GLY A 150 -10.18 -12.75 5.54
CA GLY A 150 -8.98 -12.59 4.75
C GLY A 150 -8.31 -11.22 4.96
N PHE A 151 -9.10 -10.15 5.05
CA PHE A 151 -8.62 -8.83 5.46
C PHE A 151 -8.07 -8.85 6.89
N LYS A 152 -8.73 -9.55 7.80
CA LYS A 152 -8.27 -9.73 9.18
C LYS A 152 -6.92 -10.45 9.24
N GLN A 153 -6.80 -11.62 8.58
CA GLN A 153 -5.53 -12.34 8.47
C GLN A 153 -4.43 -11.45 7.90
N LEU A 154 -4.73 -10.72 6.82
CA LEU A 154 -3.79 -9.79 6.21
C LEU A 154 -3.36 -8.68 7.18
N LYS A 155 -4.28 -8.17 8.00
CA LYS A 155 -4.01 -7.14 9.00
C LYS A 155 -3.14 -7.67 10.12
N ASP A 156 -3.44 -8.88 10.59
CA ASP A 156 -2.71 -9.54 11.67
C ASP A 156 -1.28 -9.90 11.22
N ASP A 157 -1.10 -10.42 10.00
CA ASP A 157 0.19 -10.84 9.45
C ASP A 157 1.05 -9.65 8.95
N MET A 158 0.43 -8.64 8.34
CA MET A 158 1.14 -7.57 7.62
C MET A 158 0.96 -6.17 8.22
N GLY A 159 0.14 -6.00 9.26
CA GLY A 159 0.11 -4.75 10.04
C GLY A 159 -0.46 -3.51 9.34
N PHE A 160 -1.03 -3.61 8.14
CA PHE A 160 -1.42 -2.44 7.33
C PHE A 160 -2.34 -1.44 8.05
N THR A 161 -2.14 -0.14 7.81
CA THR A 161 -2.86 0.92 8.53
C THR A 161 -3.71 1.80 7.62
N GLN A 162 -3.68 1.57 6.31
CA GLN A 162 -4.42 2.34 5.33
C GLN A 162 -4.93 1.45 4.19
N ILE A 163 -6.10 1.81 3.66
CA ILE A 163 -6.70 1.24 2.46
C ILE A 163 -6.87 2.38 1.44
N ARG A 164 -6.56 2.09 0.19
CA ARG A 164 -6.72 2.98 -0.97
C ARG A 164 -7.65 2.33 -1.96
N PHE A 165 -8.54 3.16 -2.46
CA PHE A 165 -9.50 2.79 -3.48
C PHE A 165 -9.17 3.60 -4.72
N TYR A 166 -8.93 2.90 -5.81
CA TYR A 166 -8.80 3.50 -7.12
C TYR A 166 -9.87 2.89 -8.00
N CYS A 167 -10.62 3.71 -8.71
CA CYS A 167 -11.68 3.32 -9.61
C CYS A 167 -11.62 4.19 -10.87
N PHE A 168 -11.53 3.59 -12.04
CA PHE A 168 -11.63 4.32 -13.31
C PHE A 168 -12.88 3.92 -14.06
N LYS A 169 -13.72 4.90 -14.41
CA LYS A 169 -14.92 4.74 -15.25
C LYS A 169 -14.63 5.26 -16.66
N LYS A 170 -14.48 4.34 -17.63
CA LYS A 170 -14.09 4.66 -19.02
C LYS A 170 -14.97 5.71 -19.71
N LYS A 171 -16.28 5.70 -19.46
CA LYS A 171 -17.21 6.73 -19.96
C LYS A 171 -17.98 7.33 -18.79
N PRO A 172 -17.81 8.63 -18.48
CA PRO A 172 -17.20 9.68 -19.31
C PRO A 172 -15.67 9.88 -19.13
N GLY A 173 -14.94 8.96 -18.48
CA GLY A 173 -13.50 9.13 -18.19
C GLY A 173 -13.25 9.70 -16.80
N ARG A 174 -13.94 9.15 -15.79
CA ARG A 174 -13.83 9.61 -14.40
C ARG A 174 -12.91 8.70 -13.59
N VAL A 175 -12.15 9.29 -12.69
CA VAL A 175 -11.29 8.62 -11.72
C VAL A 175 -11.85 8.92 -10.33
N PHE A 176 -12.19 7.87 -9.60
CA PHE A 176 -12.41 7.90 -8.17
C PHE A 176 -11.15 7.36 -7.48
N HIS A 177 -10.48 8.21 -6.71
CA HIS A 177 -9.18 7.84 -6.16
C HIS A 177 -8.96 8.46 -4.80
N ILE A 178 -9.12 7.63 -3.77
CA ILE A 178 -9.06 8.06 -2.37
C ILE A 178 -8.19 7.12 -1.56
N MET A 179 -7.64 7.63 -0.47
CA MET A 179 -6.92 6.83 0.51
C MET A 179 -7.38 7.17 1.93
N ALA A 180 -7.51 6.16 2.78
CA ALA A 180 -7.84 6.35 4.18
C ALA A 180 -6.82 7.26 4.87
N ASN A 181 -7.29 8.16 5.73
CA ASN A 181 -6.44 9.10 6.45
C ASN A 181 -5.67 8.41 7.58
N LYS A 182 -4.48 8.92 7.91
CA LYS A 182 -3.72 8.53 9.11
C LYS A 182 -4.27 9.22 10.37
N ASN A 183 -5.56 9.06 10.61
CA ASN A 183 -6.25 9.60 11.78
C ASN A 183 -7.24 8.56 12.32
N THR A 184 -7.93 8.87 13.41
CA THR A 184 -8.90 7.97 14.05
C THR A 184 -10.03 7.56 13.10
N LYS A 185 -10.50 8.48 12.25
CA LYS A 185 -11.56 8.23 11.26
C LYS A 185 -11.11 7.25 10.17
N GLY A 186 -9.92 7.42 9.62
CA GLY A 186 -9.35 6.50 8.64
C GLY A 186 -8.99 5.14 9.24
N ALA A 187 -8.54 5.10 10.51
CA ALA A 187 -8.34 3.84 11.23
C ALA A 187 -9.65 3.06 11.39
N ASN A 188 -10.78 3.74 11.60
CA ASN A 188 -12.09 3.08 11.64
C ASN A 188 -12.49 2.46 10.29
N VAL A 189 -12.03 3.02 9.16
CA VAL A 189 -12.21 2.38 7.84
C VAL A 189 -11.47 1.05 7.78
N VAL A 190 -10.21 1.00 8.22
CA VAL A 190 -9.46 -0.26 8.30
C VAL A 190 -10.20 -1.28 9.16
N LYS A 191 -10.65 -0.87 10.36
CA LYS A 191 -11.42 -1.73 11.26
C LYS A 191 -12.70 -2.25 10.61
N PHE A 192 -13.40 -1.41 9.86
CA PHE A 192 -14.62 -1.80 9.16
C PHE A 192 -14.39 -2.94 8.15
N PHE A 193 -13.21 -3.04 7.53
CA PHE A 193 -12.89 -4.16 6.62
C PHE A 193 -12.33 -5.39 7.34
N THR A 194 -11.78 -5.25 8.55
CA THR A 194 -11.07 -6.33 9.24
C THR A 194 -11.86 -6.96 10.38
N GLU A 195 -12.53 -6.17 11.22
CA GLU A 195 -13.00 -6.65 12.54
C GLU A 195 -14.32 -6.02 13.03
N SER A 196 -14.73 -4.89 12.45
CA SER A 196 -15.90 -4.15 12.91
C SER A 196 -17.03 -4.19 11.89
N GLU A 197 -18.25 -4.43 12.36
CA GLU A 197 -19.49 -4.25 11.60
C GLU A 197 -20.02 -2.81 11.68
N THR A 198 -19.37 -1.94 12.47
CA THR A 198 -19.82 -0.55 12.62
C THR A 198 -19.38 0.27 11.42
N MET A 199 -20.37 0.80 10.70
CA MET A 199 -20.16 1.64 9.52
C MET A 199 -19.53 2.99 9.91
N PRO A 200 -18.28 3.30 9.50
CA PRO A 200 -17.64 4.54 9.89
C PRO A 200 -18.24 5.76 9.19
N THR A 201 -17.93 6.96 9.70
CA THR A 201 -18.20 8.20 8.96
C THR A 201 -17.35 8.25 7.69
N VAL A 202 -17.83 8.90 6.63
CA VAL A 202 -17.06 9.06 5.38
C VAL A 202 -16.22 10.34 5.41
N CYS A 203 -16.84 11.48 5.70
CA CYS A 203 -16.15 12.77 5.72
C CYS A 203 -15.05 12.82 6.79
N GLY A 204 -13.83 13.10 6.33
CA GLY A 204 -12.61 13.13 7.16
C GLY A 204 -11.95 11.76 7.35
N SER A 205 -12.52 10.69 6.80
CA SER A 205 -11.94 9.34 6.83
C SER A 205 -10.96 9.08 5.69
N PHE A 206 -11.03 9.86 4.61
CA PHE A 206 -10.12 9.75 3.48
C PHE A 206 -9.61 11.10 3.00
N THR A 207 -8.58 11.05 2.15
CA THR A 207 -8.08 12.15 1.33
C THR A 207 -8.22 11.77 -0.15
N ARG A 208 -8.62 12.74 -0.97
CA ARG A 208 -8.68 12.62 -2.43
C ARG A 208 -7.27 12.70 -3.00
N LEU A 209 -6.93 11.80 -3.91
CA LEU A 209 -5.63 11.78 -4.58
C LEU A 209 -5.63 12.66 -5.85
N PRO A 210 -4.47 13.11 -6.35
CA PRO A 210 -4.38 14.21 -7.32
C PRO A 210 -5.16 14.04 -8.63
N ASP A 211 -5.34 12.81 -9.08
CA ASP A 211 -6.06 12.42 -10.29
C ASP A 211 -7.56 12.14 -10.05
N ASP A 212 -8.05 12.21 -8.80
CA ASP A 212 -9.47 12.07 -8.49
C ASP A 212 -10.30 13.23 -9.05
N ASN A 213 -11.23 12.90 -9.94
CA ASN A 213 -12.22 13.84 -10.49
C ASN A 213 -13.66 13.36 -10.24
N SER A 214 -13.83 12.48 -9.25
CA SER A 214 -15.12 11.86 -8.96
C SER A 214 -16.03 12.79 -8.17
N SER A 215 -17.30 12.85 -8.58
CA SER A 215 -18.34 13.52 -7.80
C SER A 215 -18.58 12.81 -6.47
N LEU A 216 -18.41 11.48 -6.44
CA LEU A 216 -18.58 10.66 -5.24
C LEU A 216 -17.60 11.11 -4.14
N ALA A 217 -16.29 11.17 -4.42
CA ALA A 217 -15.33 11.58 -3.40
C ALA A 217 -15.45 13.06 -3.00
N ALA A 218 -15.98 13.92 -3.88
CA ALA A 218 -16.21 15.33 -3.59
C ALA A 218 -17.42 15.59 -2.66
N ASN A 219 -18.38 14.66 -2.57
CA ASN A 219 -19.61 14.79 -1.79
C ASN A 219 -19.68 13.68 -0.72
N CYS A 220 -18.69 13.62 0.17
CA CYS A 220 -18.59 12.58 1.20
C CYS A 220 -19.80 12.51 2.14
N ASP A 221 -20.51 13.63 2.30
CA ASP A 221 -21.70 13.79 3.12
C ASP A 221 -22.88 12.99 2.57
N LYS A 222 -22.90 12.77 1.25
CA LYS A 222 -23.95 12.04 0.53
C LYS A 222 -23.67 10.54 0.37
N TRP A 223 -22.76 10.00 1.17
CA TRP A 223 -22.45 8.58 1.12
C TRP A 223 -23.36 7.78 2.04
N GLY A 224 -23.73 6.60 1.55
CA GLY A 224 -24.48 5.57 2.25
C GLY A 224 -25.98 5.70 2.13
N TYR A 225 -26.69 4.66 2.56
CA TYR A 225 -28.16 4.63 2.55
C TYR A 225 -28.74 5.87 3.27
N MET A 226 -29.64 6.59 2.58
CA MET A 226 -30.29 7.82 3.07
C MET A 226 -29.31 8.99 3.36
N ASP A 227 -28.15 9.05 2.72
CA ASP A 227 -27.20 10.17 2.77
C ASP A 227 -26.66 10.49 4.19
N TYR A 228 -26.48 9.48 5.03
CA TYR A 228 -26.04 9.66 6.43
C TYR A 228 -24.52 9.79 6.63
N ASN A 229 -23.73 10.10 5.58
CA ASN A 229 -22.27 10.19 5.68
C ASN A 229 -21.68 8.90 6.30
N ARG A 230 -22.00 7.75 5.69
CA ARG A 230 -21.58 6.42 6.16
C ARG A 230 -21.05 5.54 5.03
N TRP A 231 -20.09 4.67 5.34
CA TRP A 231 -19.46 3.73 4.39
C TRP A 231 -20.36 2.53 4.05
N ASP A 232 -21.15 2.61 2.99
CA ASP A 232 -22.00 1.47 2.58
C ASP A 232 -21.23 0.47 1.70
N ILE A 233 -21.52 -0.83 1.86
CA ILE A 233 -21.01 -1.90 0.98
C ILE A 233 -21.72 -1.92 -0.38
N ASN A 234 -22.90 -1.32 -0.45
CA ASN A 234 -23.67 -1.10 -1.68
C ASN A 234 -23.43 0.33 -2.18
N LEU A 235 -22.18 0.64 -2.55
CA LEU A 235 -21.94 1.85 -3.32
C LEU A 235 -22.59 1.69 -4.70
N PRO A 236 -23.40 2.66 -5.17
CA PRO A 236 -24.11 2.58 -6.45
C PRO A 236 -23.19 2.51 -7.68
#